data_AF-A0A6A6HWR5-F1
#
_entry.id   AF-A0A6A6HWR5-F1
#
_cell.length_a   1.000
_cell.length_b   1.000
_cell.length_c   1.000
_cell.angle_alpha   90.00
_cell.angle_beta   90.00
_cell.angle_gamma   90.00
#
_symmetry.space_group_name_H-M   'P 1'
#
loop_
_entity.id
_entity.type
_entity.pdbx_description
1 polymer ?
#
loop_
_entity_poly.entity_id
_entity_poly.type
_entity_poly.pdbx_seq_one_letter_code
_entity_poly.pdbx_strand_id
1 'polypeptide(L)'
;MLRGVLDVFWYVKLLYFDIKRNIYTRIRRTKRRLNPLPHPSLTTPTVQQIIRGPAVQPHWDEFQSPLRRLYIMYHLFVRGDLDTLRAVVKDYFYHPTWLVKDIPDPEDPDAERYAVLSAIPYWLCEAFNRNIEKSLHRDAPPIMDNEMLAEMERRSKLFEEVPEWVKRVPKLEEKLVIQNGEGSEPGERYLCLELGRMGIVAEAPNVLFV
;
A
#
# COMPACT_ATOMS: atom_id res chain seq x y z
N MET A 1 46.60 15.77 -3.15
CA MET A 1 45.85 16.87 -2.49
C MET A 1 44.55 17.21 -3.26
N LEU A 2 43.76 16.21 -3.68
CA LEU A 2 42.54 16.41 -4.51
C LEU A 2 41.33 15.54 -4.09
N ARG A 3 41.45 14.73 -3.02
CA ARG A 3 40.35 13.88 -2.52
C ARG A 3 39.39 14.60 -1.55
N GLY A 4 39.80 15.70 -0.91
CA GLY A 4 38.96 16.42 0.07
C GLY A 4 37.94 17.39 -0.53
N VAL A 5 38.12 17.84 -1.77
CA VAL A 5 37.24 18.84 -2.40
C VAL A 5 35.95 18.18 -2.94
N LEU A 6 36.06 16.97 -3.51
CA LEU A 6 34.91 16.21 -4.03
C LEU A 6 33.91 15.79 -2.93
N ASP A 7 34.39 15.59 -1.71
CA ASP A 7 33.59 15.16 -0.55
C ASP A 7 32.71 16.30 -0.01
N VAL A 8 33.25 17.52 0.05
CA VAL A 8 32.52 18.73 0.43
C VAL A 8 31.42 19.06 -0.59
N PHE A 9 31.66 18.84 -1.89
CA PHE A 9 30.64 19.05 -2.92
C PHE A 9 29.48 18.05 -2.84
N TRP A 10 29.74 16.79 -2.45
CA TRP A 10 28.70 15.79 -2.20
C TRP A 10 27.90 16.13 -0.93
N TYR A 11 28.58 16.50 0.15
CA TYR A 11 27.95 16.88 1.42
C TYR A 11 27.08 18.15 1.29
N VAL A 12 27.55 19.18 0.55
CA VAL A 12 26.77 20.39 0.28
C VAL A 12 25.56 20.12 -0.63
N LYS A 13 25.67 19.19 -1.59
CA LYS A 13 24.51 18.74 -2.40
C LYS A 13 23.47 18.01 -1.55
N LEU A 14 23.90 17.13 -0.64
CA LEU A 14 23.01 16.41 0.28
C LEU A 14 22.31 17.38 1.23
N LEU A 15 23.06 18.32 1.84
CA LEU A 15 22.48 19.35 2.71
C LEU A 15 21.50 20.26 1.96
N TYR A 16 21.83 20.67 0.74
CA TYR A 16 20.94 21.50 -0.08
C TYR A 16 19.66 20.76 -0.46
N PHE A 17 19.76 19.45 -0.77
CA PHE A 17 18.61 18.59 -1.06
C PHE A 17 17.72 18.43 0.19
N ASP A 18 18.31 18.23 1.37
CA ASP A 18 17.58 18.15 2.63
C ASP A 18 16.94 19.47 3.04
N ILE A 19 17.63 20.61 2.88
CA ILE A 19 17.08 21.94 3.18
C ILE A 19 15.90 22.25 2.24
N LYS A 20 16.03 21.97 0.93
CA LYS A 20 14.91 22.14 0.00
C LYS A 20 13.75 21.21 0.32
N ARG A 21 14.00 19.94 0.63
CA ARG A 21 12.97 18.97 1.04
C ARG A 21 12.28 19.43 2.34
N ASN A 22 13.02 19.97 3.30
CA ASN A 22 12.49 20.45 4.58
C ASN A 22 11.66 21.74 4.43
N ILE A 23 12.10 22.71 3.62
CA ILE A 23 11.33 23.92 3.31
C ILE A 23 10.06 23.57 2.52
N TYR A 24 10.17 22.71 1.52
CA TYR A 24 9.04 22.31 0.68
C TYR A 24 8.01 21.50 1.46
N THR A 25 8.46 20.61 2.36
CA THR A 25 7.57 19.87 3.28
C THR A 25 6.91 20.78 4.31
N ARG A 26 7.62 21.80 4.83
CA ARG A 26 7.06 22.78 5.77
C ARG A 26 6.00 23.67 5.11
N ILE A 27 6.27 24.20 3.91
CA ILE A 27 5.29 24.99 3.14
C ILE A 27 4.06 24.15 2.78
N ARG A 28 4.24 22.89 2.36
CA ARG A 28 3.12 21.97 2.06
C ARG A 28 2.31 21.61 3.32
N ARG A 29 2.96 21.36 4.47
CA ARG A 29 2.27 21.11 5.76
C ARG A 29 1.43 22.29 6.20
N THR A 30 1.94 23.52 6.07
CA THR A 30 1.21 24.74 6.42
C THR A 30 0.00 24.96 5.49
N LYS A 31 0.15 24.77 4.18
CA LYS A 31 -0.99 24.84 3.23
C LYS A 31 -2.08 23.80 3.53
N ARG A 32 -1.73 22.62 4.06
CA ARG A 32 -2.68 21.54 4.37
C ARG A 32 -3.44 21.72 5.68
N ARG A 33 -2.84 22.40 6.66
CA ARG A 33 -3.60 22.88 7.85
C ARG A 33 -4.70 23.84 7.44
N LEU A 34 -4.49 24.59 6.35
CA LEU A 34 -5.45 25.55 5.83
C LEU A 34 -6.50 24.87 4.92
N ASN A 35 -6.13 23.84 4.15
CA ASN A 35 -7.03 23.08 3.27
C ASN A 35 -6.80 21.56 3.42
N PRO A 36 -7.59 20.84 4.25
CA PRO A 36 -7.50 19.40 4.33
C PRO A 36 -7.94 18.77 3.01
N LEU A 37 -7.28 17.68 2.61
CA LEU A 37 -7.69 16.94 1.42
C LEU A 37 -9.03 16.25 1.66
N PRO A 38 -9.90 16.13 0.65
CA PRO A 38 -11.16 15.41 0.77
C PRO A 38 -10.91 13.95 1.13
N HIS A 39 -11.84 13.33 1.87
CA HIS A 39 -11.78 11.90 2.18
C HIS A 39 -11.62 11.08 0.87
N PRO A 40 -10.75 10.05 0.82
CA PRO A 40 -10.49 9.32 -0.42
C PRO A 40 -11.74 8.69 -1.05
N SER A 41 -12.74 8.27 -0.26
CA SER A 41 -14.04 7.79 -0.77
C SER A 41 -14.77 8.78 -1.68
N LEU A 42 -14.53 10.09 -1.53
CA LEU A 42 -15.14 11.13 -2.37
C LEU A 42 -14.45 11.28 -3.73
N THR A 43 -13.20 10.82 -3.83
CA THR A 43 -12.36 11.02 -5.01
C THR A 43 -12.08 9.72 -5.76
N THR A 44 -12.28 8.57 -5.13
CA THR A 44 -12.04 7.27 -5.72
C THR A 44 -13.33 6.70 -6.31
N PRO A 45 -13.32 6.20 -7.56
CA PRO A 45 -14.51 5.61 -8.17
C PRO A 45 -14.99 4.33 -7.46
N THR A 46 -16.27 3.98 -7.61
CA THR A 46 -16.84 2.70 -7.14
C THR A 46 -16.36 1.53 -8.00
N VAL A 47 -16.58 0.29 -7.56
CA VAL A 47 -16.14 -0.90 -8.30
C VAL A 47 -16.73 -0.90 -9.71
N GLN A 48 -18.03 -0.65 -9.82
CA GLN A 48 -18.74 -0.57 -11.11
C GLN A 48 -18.19 0.53 -12.03
N GLN A 49 -17.86 1.70 -11.47
CA GLN A 49 -17.28 2.81 -12.24
C GLN A 49 -15.88 2.48 -12.74
N ILE A 50 -15.09 1.73 -11.96
CA ILE A 50 -13.80 1.23 -12.41
C ILE A 50 -14.05 0.23 -13.55
N ILE A 51 -14.82 -0.83 -13.34
CA ILE A 51 -15.04 -1.87 -14.36
C ILE A 51 -15.54 -1.28 -15.70
N ARG A 52 -16.47 -0.32 -15.66
CA ARG A 52 -17.10 0.26 -16.87
C ARG A 52 -16.36 1.46 -17.45
N GLY A 53 -15.60 2.17 -16.63
CA GLY A 53 -15.01 3.46 -16.97
C GLY A 53 -13.68 3.32 -17.72
N PRO A 54 -13.24 4.39 -18.41
CA PRO A 54 -11.94 4.43 -19.09
C PRO A 54 -10.80 4.22 -18.09
N ALA A 55 -9.64 3.77 -18.58
CA ALA A 55 -8.43 3.61 -17.78
C ALA A 55 -7.96 4.98 -17.24
N VAL A 56 -8.38 5.31 -16.02
CA VAL A 56 -7.94 6.49 -15.28
C VAL A 56 -6.91 6.04 -14.27
N GLN A 57 -5.68 6.53 -14.40
CA GLN A 57 -4.63 6.28 -13.41
C GLN A 57 -4.99 6.96 -12.07
N PRO A 58 -4.81 6.30 -10.92
CA PRO A 58 -5.02 6.94 -9.63
C PRO A 58 -4.03 8.12 -9.49
N HIS A 59 -4.46 9.20 -8.82
CA HIS A 59 -3.57 10.33 -8.59
C HIS A 59 -2.49 9.95 -7.57
N TRP A 60 -1.27 9.73 -8.07
CA TRP A 60 -0.13 9.22 -7.30
C TRP A 60 0.51 10.25 -6.36
N ASP A 61 0.35 11.55 -6.63
CA ASP A 61 1.29 12.58 -6.15
C ASP A 61 0.82 13.37 -4.91
N GLU A 62 -0.24 12.94 -4.22
CA GLU A 62 -0.79 13.75 -3.13
C GLU A 62 -1.00 12.96 -1.82
N PHE A 63 0.12 12.83 -1.11
CA PHE A 63 0.22 12.71 0.34
C PHE A 63 -0.18 11.35 0.93
N GLN A 64 0.65 10.38 0.58
CA GLN A 64 1.02 9.17 1.32
C GLN A 64 0.54 9.14 2.79
N SER A 65 -0.67 8.60 2.98
CA SER A 65 -1.15 8.07 4.25
C SER A 65 -1.51 6.60 4.04
N PRO A 66 -1.49 5.77 5.11
CA PRO A 66 -1.94 4.38 5.05
C PRO A 66 -3.28 4.22 4.32
N LEU A 67 -4.26 5.05 4.69
CA LEU A 67 -5.60 5.04 4.12
C LEU A 67 -5.60 5.33 2.61
N ARG A 68 -4.92 6.40 2.15
CA ARG A 68 -4.90 6.72 0.71
C ARG A 68 -4.21 5.62 -0.10
N ARG A 69 -3.18 4.98 0.47
CA ARG A 69 -2.48 3.88 -0.18
C ARG A 69 -3.40 2.66 -0.34
N LEU A 70 -4.29 2.43 0.63
CA LEU A 70 -5.36 1.43 0.54
C LEU A 70 -6.28 1.66 -0.68
N TYR A 71 -6.72 2.91 -0.91
CA TYR A 71 -7.56 3.25 -2.06
C TYR A 71 -6.84 3.12 -3.40
N ILE A 72 -5.53 3.39 -3.44
CA ILE A 72 -4.71 3.14 -4.64
C ILE A 72 -4.64 1.64 -4.91
N MET A 73 -4.34 0.82 -3.90
CA MET A 73 -4.30 -0.64 -4.04
C MET A 73 -5.65 -1.21 -4.48
N TYR A 74 -6.75 -0.72 -3.90
CA TYR A 74 -8.12 -1.04 -4.32
C TYR A 74 -8.32 -0.75 -5.81
N HIS A 75 -7.95 0.45 -6.27
CA HIS A 75 -8.15 0.84 -7.65
C HIS A 75 -7.38 -0.08 -8.61
N LEU A 76 -6.11 -0.33 -8.31
CA LEU A 76 -5.24 -1.19 -9.12
C LEU A 76 -5.75 -2.63 -9.16
N PHE A 77 -6.21 -3.15 -8.02
CA PHE A 77 -6.78 -4.48 -7.92
C PHE A 77 -8.03 -4.63 -8.80
N VAL A 78 -9.01 -3.73 -8.65
CA VAL A 78 -10.25 -3.77 -9.45
C VAL A 78 -9.98 -3.58 -10.94
N ARG A 79 -8.91 -2.84 -11.29
CA ARG A 79 -8.45 -2.69 -12.68
C ARG A 79 -7.73 -3.90 -13.24
N GLY A 80 -7.28 -4.84 -12.41
CA GLY A 80 -6.41 -5.94 -12.83
C GLY A 80 -4.96 -5.51 -13.08
N ASP A 81 -4.53 -4.33 -12.65
CA ASP A 81 -3.14 -3.88 -12.74
C ASP A 81 -2.31 -4.44 -11.57
N LEU A 82 -2.11 -5.76 -11.60
CA LEU A 82 -1.51 -6.53 -10.50
C LEU A 82 -0.01 -6.27 -10.35
N ASP A 83 0.69 -5.93 -11.44
CA ASP A 83 2.12 -5.59 -11.40
C ASP A 83 2.35 -4.27 -10.66
N THR A 84 1.56 -3.25 -10.98
CA THR A 84 1.62 -1.97 -10.27
C THR A 84 1.14 -2.13 -8.83
N LEU A 85 0.10 -2.94 -8.58
CA LEU A 85 -0.33 -3.28 -7.22
C LEU A 85 0.83 -3.85 -6.39
N ARG A 86 1.56 -4.83 -6.92
CA ARG A 86 2.71 -5.42 -6.23
C ARG A 86 3.81 -4.39 -5.95
N ALA A 87 4.08 -3.49 -6.89
CA ALA A 87 5.02 -2.39 -6.68
C ALA A 87 4.57 -1.44 -5.55
N VAL A 88 3.27 -1.17 -5.45
CA VAL A 88 2.67 -0.34 -4.40
C VAL A 88 2.71 -1.03 -3.03
N VAL A 89 2.45 -2.34 -2.98
CA VAL A 89 2.59 -3.14 -1.75
C VAL A 89 4.03 -3.12 -1.25
N LYS A 90 5.00 -3.31 -2.15
CA LYS A 90 6.43 -3.23 -1.82
C LYS A 90 6.82 -1.84 -1.32
N ASP A 91 6.36 -0.77 -1.98
CA ASP A 91 6.60 0.60 -1.51
C ASP A 91 6.00 0.84 -0.12
N TYR A 92 4.78 0.35 0.14
CA TYR A 92 4.15 0.43 1.46
C TYR A 92 5.02 -0.22 2.54
N PHE A 93 5.62 -1.38 2.28
CA PHE A 93 6.48 -2.10 3.23
C PHE A 93 7.61 -1.22 3.78
N TYR A 94 8.25 -0.42 2.93
CA TYR A 94 9.35 0.47 3.28
C TYR A 94 8.92 1.77 3.99
N HIS A 95 7.64 1.90 4.37
CA HIS A 95 7.16 2.90 5.31
C HIS A 95 7.01 2.30 6.72
N PRO A 96 8.08 2.21 7.54
CA PRO A 96 8.07 1.47 8.80
C PRO A 96 7.12 2.05 9.86
N THR A 97 6.70 3.31 9.73
CA THR A 97 5.72 3.94 10.62
C THR A 97 4.28 3.65 10.25
N TRP A 98 4.03 2.98 9.13
CA TRP A 98 2.70 2.64 8.64
C TRP A 98 2.41 1.18 8.94
N LEU A 99 2.18 0.87 10.21
CA LEU A 99 1.75 -0.46 10.63
C LEU A 99 0.41 -0.80 9.97
N VAL A 100 0.23 -2.06 9.58
CA VAL A 100 -1.00 -2.49 8.91
C VAL A 100 -2.18 -2.33 9.86
N LYS A 101 -2.02 -2.71 11.13
CA LYS A 101 -3.07 -2.58 12.16
C LYS A 101 -3.55 -1.16 12.44
N ASP A 102 -2.72 -0.16 12.12
CA ASP A 102 -2.99 1.26 12.37
C ASP A 102 -3.67 1.95 11.17
N ILE A 103 -3.95 1.23 10.08
CA ILE A 103 -4.75 1.77 8.97
C ILE A 103 -6.12 2.17 9.52
N PRO A 104 -6.52 3.46 9.44
CA PRO A 104 -7.81 3.91 9.97
C PRO A 104 -8.96 3.32 9.16
N ASP A 105 -10.11 3.14 9.83
CA ASP A 105 -11.35 2.71 9.18
C ASP A 105 -11.77 3.74 8.12
N PRO A 106 -11.95 3.36 6.85
CA PRO A 106 -12.43 4.28 5.82
C PRO A 106 -13.89 4.70 5.99
N GLU A 107 -14.71 3.92 6.73
CA GLU A 107 -16.16 4.10 6.82
C GLU A 107 -16.80 4.36 5.43
N ASP A 108 -16.38 3.57 4.43
CA ASP A 108 -16.70 3.87 3.04
C ASP A 108 -18.21 3.66 2.77
N PRO A 109 -18.91 4.66 2.21
CA PRO A 109 -20.35 4.56 1.97
C PRO A 109 -20.71 3.58 0.83
N ASP A 110 -19.78 3.20 -0.04
CA ASP A 110 -20.00 2.23 -1.10
C ASP A 110 -19.63 0.82 -0.59
N ALA A 111 -20.64 -0.03 -0.43
CA ALA A 111 -20.47 -1.36 0.17
C ALA A 111 -19.49 -2.24 -0.62
N GLU A 112 -19.57 -2.25 -1.96
CA GLU A 112 -18.66 -3.02 -2.82
C GLU A 112 -17.20 -2.60 -2.61
N ARG A 113 -16.92 -1.29 -2.68
CA ARG A 113 -15.59 -0.75 -2.43
C ARG A 113 -15.12 -1.02 -1.01
N TYR A 114 -15.99 -0.86 -0.01
CA TYR A 114 -15.63 -1.12 1.39
C TYR A 114 -15.23 -2.57 1.62
N ALA A 115 -15.97 -3.51 1.02
CA ALA A 115 -15.68 -4.92 1.06
C ALA A 115 -14.32 -5.24 0.41
N VAL A 116 -13.99 -4.66 -0.75
CA VAL A 116 -12.66 -4.84 -1.36
C VAL A 116 -11.55 -4.20 -0.50
N LEU A 117 -11.76 -2.99 0.02
CA LEU A 117 -10.80 -2.31 0.89
C LEU A 117 -10.47 -3.14 2.14
N SER A 118 -11.43 -3.88 2.68
CA SER A 118 -11.25 -4.75 3.85
C SER A 118 -10.36 -5.98 3.59
N ALA A 119 -10.25 -6.42 2.33
CA ALA A 119 -9.41 -7.57 1.95
C ALA A 119 -7.92 -7.18 1.87
N ILE A 120 -7.61 -5.94 1.50
CA ILE A 120 -6.24 -5.49 1.25
C ILE A 120 -5.32 -5.61 2.48
N PRO A 121 -5.73 -5.27 3.72
CA PRO A 121 -4.88 -5.45 4.89
C PRO A 121 -4.42 -6.90 5.10
N TYR A 122 -5.23 -7.90 4.73
CA TYR A 122 -4.80 -9.31 4.79
C TYR A 122 -3.65 -9.57 3.81
N TRP A 123 -3.72 -9.04 2.60
CA TRP A 123 -2.65 -9.17 1.61
C TRP A 123 -1.35 -8.50 2.06
N LEU A 124 -1.46 -7.33 2.72
CA LEU A 124 -0.31 -6.66 3.32
C LEU A 124 0.32 -7.52 4.42
N CYS A 125 -0.49 -8.03 5.35
CA CYS A 125 -0.02 -8.93 6.41
C CYS A 125 0.67 -10.18 5.83
N GLU A 126 0.07 -10.83 4.83
CA GLU A 126 0.64 -12.00 4.18
C GLU A 126 2.02 -11.69 3.57
N ALA A 127 2.11 -10.65 2.75
CA ALA A 127 3.36 -10.27 2.10
C ALA A 127 4.44 -9.86 3.11
N PHE A 128 4.06 -9.08 4.12
CA PHE A 128 5.01 -8.50 5.07
C PHE A 128 5.49 -9.55 6.06
N ASN A 129 4.58 -10.38 6.59
CA ASN A 129 4.94 -11.42 7.54
C ASN A 129 5.85 -12.46 6.91
N ARG A 130 5.66 -12.80 5.63
CA ARG A 130 6.58 -13.67 4.90
C ARG A 130 8.01 -13.12 4.79
N ASN A 131 8.16 -11.80 4.68
CA ASN A 131 9.48 -11.16 4.67
C ASN A 131 10.09 -11.09 6.07
N ILE A 132 9.28 -10.77 7.07
CA ILE A 132 9.69 -10.74 8.48
C ILE A 132 10.10 -12.14 8.96
N GLU A 133 9.45 -13.20 8.49
CA GLU A 133 9.87 -14.59 8.72
C GLU A 133 11.29 -14.85 8.22
N LYS A 134 11.70 -14.22 7.12
CA LYS A 134 13.05 -14.28 6.54
C LYS A 134 13.99 -13.22 7.12
N SER A 135 13.63 -12.61 8.24
CA SER A 135 14.42 -11.56 8.90
C SER A 135 14.58 -10.27 8.06
N LEU A 136 13.76 -10.08 7.03
CA LEU A 136 13.67 -8.81 6.33
C LEU A 136 12.63 -7.95 7.04
N HIS A 137 13.09 -7.11 7.97
CA HIS A 137 12.24 -6.17 8.72
C HIS A 137 11.89 -4.94 7.87
N ARG A 138 10.84 -4.20 8.25
CA ARG A 138 10.35 -3.02 7.50
C ARG A 138 11.32 -1.85 7.45
N ASP A 139 12.21 -1.78 8.43
CA ASP A 139 13.26 -0.76 8.53
C ASP A 139 14.60 -1.25 7.96
N ALA A 140 14.62 -2.41 7.30
CA ALA A 140 15.83 -2.93 6.66
C ALA A 140 16.29 -1.98 5.55
N PRO A 141 17.60 -1.67 5.47
CA PRO A 141 18.12 -0.87 4.39
C PRO A 141 18.06 -1.65 3.06
N PRO A 142 17.92 -0.96 1.91
CA PRO A 142 17.82 -1.62 0.60
C PRO A 142 19.02 -2.48 0.21
N ILE A 143 20.19 -2.23 0.83
CA ILE A 143 21.42 -2.98 0.64
C ILE A 143 21.95 -3.30 2.04
N MET A 144 22.17 -4.57 2.31
CA MET A 144 22.71 -5.08 3.58
C MET A 144 23.98 -5.88 3.30
N ASP A 145 24.99 -5.70 4.15
CA ASP A 145 26.12 -6.62 4.23
C ASP A 145 25.81 -7.78 5.19
N ASN A 146 26.75 -8.71 5.33
CA ASN A 146 26.58 -9.89 6.19
C ASN A 146 26.43 -9.53 7.68
N GLU A 147 27.00 -8.41 8.14
CA GLU A 147 26.89 -7.99 9.54
C GLU A 147 25.48 -7.44 9.82
N MET A 148 24.97 -6.60 8.91
CA MET A 148 23.59 -6.09 8.96
C MET A 148 22.56 -7.22 8.89
N LEU A 149 22.76 -8.22 8.02
CA LEU A 149 21.89 -9.40 7.95
C LEU A 149 21.89 -10.17 9.28
N ALA A 150 23.06 -10.42 9.85
CA ALA A 150 23.18 -11.11 11.14
C ALA A 150 22.55 -10.30 12.28
N GLU A 151 22.58 -8.97 12.23
CA GLU A 151 21.87 -8.11 13.18
C GLU A 151 20.35 -8.26 13.03
N MET A 152 19.83 -8.22 11.79
CA MET A 152 18.40 -8.38 11.53
C MET A 152 17.86 -9.73 11.99
N GLU A 153 18.63 -10.81 11.85
CA GLU A 153 18.27 -12.14 12.35
C GLU A 153 18.21 -12.21 13.89
N ARG A 154 19.03 -11.41 14.59
CA ARG A 154 18.99 -11.34 16.07
C ARG A 154 17.82 -10.52 16.61
N ARG A 155 17.26 -9.61 15.81
CA ARG A 155 16.14 -8.76 16.22
C ARG A 155 14.85 -9.59 16.34
N SER A 156 14.02 -9.24 17.33
CA SER A 156 12.70 -9.84 17.48
C SER A 156 11.83 -9.57 16.26
N LYS A 157 11.16 -10.60 15.75
CA LYS A 157 10.22 -10.50 14.63
C LYS A 157 8.93 -9.82 15.13
N LEU A 158 8.60 -8.68 14.54
CA LEU A 158 7.37 -7.95 14.81
C LEU A 158 6.39 -8.20 13.67
N PHE A 159 5.50 -9.17 13.84
CA PHE A 159 4.52 -9.50 12.81
C PHE A 159 3.42 -8.44 12.71
N GLU A 160 2.97 -8.22 11.48
CA GLU A 160 1.85 -7.35 11.16
C GLU A 160 0.53 -8.03 11.41
N GLU A 161 -0.44 -7.24 11.86
CA GLU A 161 -1.80 -7.66 12.16
C GLU A 161 -2.77 -6.82 11.35
N VAL A 162 -3.92 -7.40 10.99
CA VAL A 162 -4.98 -6.65 10.33
C VAL A 162 -5.64 -5.65 11.29
N PRO A 163 -6.11 -4.49 10.81
CA PRO A 163 -6.88 -3.57 11.63
C PRO A 163 -8.15 -4.21 12.21
N GLU A 164 -8.54 -3.78 13.41
CA GLU A 164 -9.78 -4.27 14.05
C GLU A 164 -11.04 -3.95 13.25
N TRP A 165 -11.04 -2.88 12.44
CA TRP A 165 -12.20 -2.52 11.63
C TRP A 165 -12.52 -3.53 10.54
N VAL A 166 -11.50 -4.22 10.01
CA VAL A 166 -11.67 -5.22 8.95
C VAL A 166 -12.62 -6.33 9.39
N LYS A 167 -12.59 -6.71 10.67
CA LYS A 167 -13.45 -7.77 11.24
C LYS A 167 -14.93 -7.37 11.33
N ARG A 168 -15.24 -6.07 11.23
CA ARG A 168 -16.61 -5.53 11.36
C ARG A 168 -17.27 -5.22 10.03
N VAL A 169 -16.53 -5.29 8.93
CA VAL A 169 -17.08 -5.00 7.60
C VAL A 169 -18.08 -6.10 7.23
N PRO A 170 -19.32 -5.73 6.87
CA PRO A 170 -20.33 -6.72 6.51
C PRO A 170 -19.98 -7.36 5.16
N LYS A 171 -20.36 -8.63 5.03
CA LYS A 171 -20.39 -9.33 3.75
C LYS A 171 -21.41 -8.66 2.81
N LEU A 172 -21.11 -8.62 1.51
CA LEU A 172 -22.07 -8.16 0.50
C LEU A 172 -23.31 -9.06 0.44
N GLU A 173 -24.48 -8.44 0.30
CA GLU A 173 -25.75 -9.15 0.09
C GLU A 173 -25.75 -9.87 -1.27
N GLU A 174 -25.32 -9.16 -2.30
CA GLU A 174 -25.22 -9.67 -3.67
C GLU A 174 -23.79 -10.07 -4.01
N LYS A 175 -23.65 -11.14 -4.80
CA LYS A 175 -22.34 -11.62 -5.26
C LYS A 175 -21.72 -10.60 -6.22
N LEU A 176 -20.52 -10.14 -5.89
CA LEU A 176 -19.70 -9.29 -6.76
C LEU A 176 -18.65 -10.13 -7.49
N VAL A 177 -18.55 -9.99 -8.81
CA VAL A 177 -17.50 -10.63 -9.61
C VAL A 177 -16.54 -9.56 -10.13
N ILE A 178 -15.26 -9.71 -9.82
CA ILE A 178 -14.19 -8.88 -10.37
C ILE A 178 -13.44 -9.73 -11.39
N GLN A 179 -13.39 -9.26 -12.63
CA GLN A 179 -12.72 -9.95 -13.73
C GLN A 179 -11.21 -10.05 -13.49
N ASN A 180 -10.58 -11.07 -14.07
CA ASN A 180 -9.12 -11.21 -14.04
C ASN A 180 -8.45 -10.19 -14.98
N GLY A 181 -7.11 -10.14 -14.99
CA GLY A 181 -6.34 -9.18 -15.82
C GLY A 181 -6.58 -9.30 -17.33
N GLU A 182 -7.21 -10.39 -17.79
CA GLU A 182 -7.58 -10.64 -19.19
C GLU A 182 -9.06 -10.31 -19.48
N GLY A 183 -9.82 -9.81 -18.49
CA GLY A 183 -11.24 -9.50 -18.62
C GLY A 183 -12.18 -10.71 -18.54
N SER A 184 -11.66 -11.89 -18.17
CA SER A 184 -12.42 -13.12 -18.02
C SER A 184 -12.85 -13.37 -16.57
N GLU A 185 -13.81 -14.27 -16.36
CA GLU A 185 -14.18 -14.68 -15.01
C GLU A 185 -13.01 -15.39 -14.29
N PRO A 186 -12.82 -15.16 -12.98
CA PRO A 186 -11.80 -15.83 -12.19
C PRO A 186 -11.89 -17.35 -12.24
N GLY A 187 -10.76 -18.02 -12.44
CA GLY A 187 -10.70 -19.49 -12.32
C GLY A 187 -10.82 -19.94 -10.86
N GLU A 188 -11.62 -21.00 -10.59
CA GLU A 188 -11.89 -21.50 -9.22
C GLU A 188 -10.64 -21.76 -8.38
N ARG A 189 -9.54 -22.18 -9.01
CA ARG A 189 -8.27 -22.50 -8.33
C ARG A 189 -7.52 -21.28 -7.81
N TYR A 190 -7.84 -20.09 -8.29
CA TYR A 190 -7.11 -18.86 -7.99
C TYR A 190 -7.91 -17.92 -7.10
N LEU A 191 -9.06 -18.34 -6.59
CA LEU A 191 -9.95 -17.48 -5.80
C LEU A 191 -9.31 -17.02 -4.50
N CYS A 192 -9.45 -15.72 -4.22
CA CYS A 192 -9.01 -15.13 -2.97
C CYS A 192 -9.99 -15.46 -1.83
N LEU A 193 -9.52 -16.17 -0.80
CA LEU A 193 -10.34 -16.53 0.36
C LEU A 193 -10.91 -15.32 1.09
N GLU A 194 -10.11 -14.27 1.26
CA GLU A 194 -10.53 -13.06 1.98
C GLU A 194 -11.61 -12.29 1.23
N LEU A 195 -11.55 -12.24 -0.10
CA LEU A 195 -12.62 -11.70 -0.93
C LEU A 195 -13.86 -12.61 -0.93
N GLY A 196 -13.67 -13.93 -0.95
CA GLY A 196 -14.76 -14.90 -0.88
C GLY A 196 -15.60 -14.76 0.40
N ARG A 197 -14.97 -14.49 1.54
CA ARG A 197 -15.66 -14.19 2.82
C ARG A 197 -16.58 -12.98 2.71
N MET A 198 -16.23 -12.01 1.86
CA MET A 198 -16.98 -10.79 1.63
C MET A 198 -18.03 -10.91 0.52
N GLY A 199 -18.21 -12.09 -0.08
CA GLY A 199 -19.15 -12.29 -1.18
C GLY A 199 -18.59 -11.87 -2.54
N ILE A 200 -17.26 -11.72 -2.64
CA ILE A 200 -16.55 -11.29 -3.84
C ILE A 200 -15.84 -12.48 -4.48
N VAL A 201 -16.04 -12.67 -5.78
CA VAL A 201 -15.32 -13.66 -6.59
C VAL A 201 -14.30 -12.94 -7.43
N ALA A 202 -13.03 -13.15 -7.10
CA ALA A 202 -11.87 -12.56 -7.75
C ALA A 202 -10.63 -13.43 -7.53
N GLU A 203 -9.65 -13.32 -8.42
CA GLU A 203 -8.36 -13.99 -8.25
C GLU A 203 -7.53 -13.35 -7.12
N ALA A 204 -6.77 -14.16 -6.40
CA ALA A 204 -5.82 -13.68 -5.40
C ALA A 204 -4.68 -12.92 -6.09
N PRO A 205 -4.43 -11.64 -5.71
CA PRO A 205 -3.33 -10.91 -6.29
C PRO A 205 -2.00 -11.49 -5.81
N ASN A 206 -1.03 -11.64 -6.70
CA ASN A 206 0.34 -11.96 -6.29
C ASN A 206 1.02 -10.71 -5.70
N VAL A 207 0.89 -10.54 -4.39
CA VAL A 207 1.43 -9.40 -3.63
C VAL A 207 2.81 -9.66 -3.05
N LEU A 208 3.39 -10.84 -3.32
CA LEU A 208 4.64 -11.27 -2.72
C LEU A 208 5.83 -10.62 -3.42
N PHE A 209 6.85 -10.26 -2.63
CA PHE A 209 8.10 -9.68 -3.11
C PHE A 209 9.25 -10.08 -2.20
N VAL A 210 10.47 -9.91 -2.70
CA VAL A 210 11.74 -10.03 -1.96
C VAL A 210 12.50 -8.73 -2.16
#